data_AF-A0A4R6VB35-F1
#
_entry.id   AF-A0A4R6VB35-F1
#
_cell.length_a   1.000
_cell.length_b   1.000
_cell.length_c   1.000
_cell.angle_alpha   90.00
_cell.angle_beta   90.00
_cell.angle_gamma   90.00
#
_symmetry.space_group_name_H-M   'P 1'
#
loop_
_entity.id
_entity.type
_entity.pdbx_description
1 polymer ?
#
loop_
_entity_poly.entity_id
_entity_poly.type
_entity_poly.pdbx_seq_one_letter_code
_entity_poly.pdbx_strand_id
1 'polypeptide(L)'
;MRPMNRRVVITAALTGAADSPAKSPHVPVTPQQIADDAIAAARAGAAVVHVHVRHPETGIRSRDVALYREAAGLIRASDVDVVLNLTAGMGGDLVVDDEDPLKPVDGTDLVSQHDRMPHVEELRPDIATLDCGSYNFGDGQALYVSTTAMLREGAKRFQELGVKPELEVFDTGQLWFAKVLHDEGLVDDPALVQLCMGVPYGAPADVGVLQAMVNLLPADAQFTSFALGRDQLPWVAQSVLLGGHARVGLEDNLYLSRGVKATNAQLVERAVTIVESLGAEVATPDQAREIFGLGAR
;
A
#
# COMPACT_ATOMS: atom_id res chain seq x y z
N MET A 1 -25.68 2.33 -0.26
CA MET A 1 -24.58 1.92 0.64
C MET A 1 -24.14 0.54 0.20
N ARG A 2 -22.83 0.31 0.00
CA ARG A 2 -22.33 -1.02 -0.34
C ARG A 2 -22.63 -1.98 0.82
N PRO A 3 -23.01 -3.25 0.54
CA PRO A 3 -23.14 -4.24 1.61
C PRO A 3 -21.75 -4.51 2.22
N MET A 4 -21.73 -4.94 3.47
CA MET A 4 -20.51 -5.43 4.12
C MET A 4 -19.87 -6.55 3.28
N ASN A 5 -18.55 -6.52 3.16
CA ASN A 5 -17.83 -7.54 2.42
C ASN A 5 -17.85 -8.86 3.19
N ARG A 6 -18.15 -9.97 2.50
CA ARG A 6 -18.19 -11.32 3.08
C ARG A 6 -16.95 -12.15 2.78
N ARG A 7 -16.12 -11.71 1.85
CA ARG A 7 -14.85 -12.36 1.48
C ARG A 7 -13.75 -11.31 1.41
N VAL A 8 -12.99 -11.20 2.48
CA VAL A 8 -12.08 -10.09 2.74
C VAL A 8 -10.66 -10.50 2.38
N VAL A 9 -10.06 -9.81 1.42
CA VAL A 9 -8.62 -9.85 1.20
C VAL A 9 -7.93 -9.07 2.32
N ILE A 10 -6.88 -9.66 2.89
CA ILE A 10 -6.00 -8.98 3.85
C ILE A 10 -4.65 -8.75 3.17
N THR A 11 -4.26 -7.47 3.07
CA THR A 11 -2.93 -7.04 2.66
C THR A 11 -2.05 -6.80 3.88
N ALA A 12 -0.86 -7.41 3.91
CA ALA A 12 0.18 -7.15 4.90
C ALA A 12 1.22 -6.18 4.34
N ALA A 13 1.24 -4.93 4.84
CA ALA A 13 2.23 -3.92 4.50
C ALA A 13 3.46 -4.03 5.43
N LEU A 14 4.53 -4.59 4.91
CA LEU A 14 5.57 -5.21 5.74
C LEU A 14 6.45 -4.20 6.46
N THR A 15 7.09 -3.29 5.72
CA THR A 15 8.16 -2.44 6.27
C THR A 15 7.99 -0.95 5.98
N GLY A 16 7.45 -0.60 4.81
CA GLY A 16 7.29 0.79 4.39
C GLY A 16 8.57 1.58 4.15
N ALA A 17 8.36 2.88 3.99
CA ALA A 17 9.41 3.88 3.79
C ALA A 17 9.69 4.76 5.02
N ALA A 18 8.86 4.67 6.07
CA ALA A 18 8.99 5.48 7.27
C ALA A 18 10.29 5.17 8.04
N ASP A 19 10.76 6.13 8.84
CA ASP A 19 11.88 5.93 9.78
C ASP A 19 11.40 5.15 11.02
N SER A 20 11.15 3.86 10.82
CA SER A 20 10.62 2.90 11.79
C SER A 20 11.59 1.81 12.26
N PRO A 21 12.66 1.40 11.53
CA PRO A 21 13.55 0.33 11.97
C PRO A 21 14.19 0.58 13.34
N ALA A 22 14.62 1.82 13.61
CA ALA A 22 15.19 2.17 14.92
C ALA A 22 14.15 2.15 16.06
N LYS A 23 12.85 2.15 15.74
CA LYS A 23 11.74 2.20 16.70
C LYS A 23 11.19 0.82 17.07
N SER A 24 11.56 -0.24 16.35
CA SER A 24 11.12 -1.60 16.64
C SER A 24 12.08 -2.63 16.03
N PRO A 25 12.53 -3.65 16.78
CA PRO A 25 13.39 -4.71 16.25
C PRO A 25 12.65 -5.65 15.29
N HIS A 26 11.33 -5.53 15.16
CA HIS A 26 10.51 -6.40 14.31
C HIS A 26 10.27 -5.83 12.91
N VAL A 27 10.67 -4.58 12.63
CA VAL A 27 10.58 -4.02 11.28
C VAL A 27 11.65 -4.69 10.41
N PRO A 28 11.28 -5.42 9.34
CA PRO A 28 12.26 -6.13 8.53
C PRO A 28 13.03 -5.14 7.65
N VAL A 29 14.35 -5.33 7.54
CA VAL A 29 15.26 -4.43 6.83
C VAL A 29 15.91 -5.11 5.62
N THR A 30 16.54 -6.27 5.81
CA THR A 30 17.24 -6.96 4.73
C THR A 30 16.23 -7.68 3.81
N PRO A 31 16.58 -7.95 2.54
CA PRO A 31 15.73 -8.75 1.65
C PRO A 31 15.30 -10.09 2.24
N GLN A 32 16.20 -10.79 2.94
CA GLN A 32 15.86 -12.04 3.64
C GLN A 32 14.83 -11.81 4.75
N GLN A 33 15.01 -10.79 5.59
CA GLN A 33 14.03 -10.47 6.65
C GLN A 33 12.67 -10.11 6.07
N ILE A 34 12.64 -9.36 4.97
CA ILE A 34 11.41 -8.97 4.28
C ILE A 34 10.70 -10.23 3.73
N ALA A 35 11.45 -11.15 3.12
CA ALA A 35 10.89 -12.39 2.60
C ALA A 35 10.36 -13.31 3.71
N ASP A 36 11.13 -13.50 4.78
CA ASP A 36 10.70 -14.32 5.93
C ASP A 36 9.42 -13.77 6.57
N ASP A 37 9.33 -12.44 6.70
CA ASP A 37 8.17 -11.76 7.28
C ASP A 37 6.96 -11.78 6.33
N ALA A 38 7.16 -11.68 5.02
CA ALA A 38 6.12 -11.90 4.02
C ALA A 38 5.52 -13.31 4.11
N ILE A 39 6.38 -14.33 4.21
CA ILE A 39 5.98 -15.74 4.35
C ILE A 39 5.20 -15.95 5.65
N ALA A 40 5.68 -15.36 6.76
CA ALA A 40 4.99 -15.44 8.04
C ALA A 40 3.61 -14.76 8.01
N ALA A 41 3.51 -13.57 7.39
CA ALA A 41 2.26 -12.86 7.21
C ALA A 41 1.27 -13.64 6.34
N ALA A 42 1.74 -14.26 5.24
CA ALA A 42 0.90 -15.09 4.38
C ALA A 42 0.39 -16.34 5.11
N ARG A 43 1.25 -17.03 5.87
CA ARG A 43 0.84 -18.16 6.72
C ARG A 43 -0.17 -17.78 7.80
N ALA A 44 -0.13 -16.53 8.27
CA ALA A 44 -1.09 -15.98 9.23
C ALA A 44 -2.45 -15.61 8.61
N GLY A 45 -2.57 -15.59 7.27
CA GLY A 45 -3.82 -15.32 6.56
C GLY A 45 -3.80 -14.10 5.62
N ALA A 46 -2.65 -13.46 5.41
CA ALA A 46 -2.55 -12.41 4.39
C ALA A 46 -2.58 -13.03 2.99
N ALA A 47 -3.46 -12.54 2.13
CA ALA A 47 -3.51 -12.96 0.73
C ALA A 47 -2.60 -12.13 -0.17
N VAL A 48 -2.28 -10.91 0.27
CA VAL A 48 -1.38 -9.96 -0.42
C VAL A 48 -0.30 -9.51 0.54
N VAL A 49 0.93 -9.36 0.05
CA VAL A 49 2.02 -8.68 0.77
C VAL A 49 2.44 -7.45 -0.01
N HIS A 50 2.44 -6.30 0.66
CA HIS A 50 2.93 -5.03 0.13
C HIS A 50 4.37 -4.80 0.59
N VAL A 51 5.26 -4.59 -0.38
CA VAL A 51 6.70 -4.66 -0.18
C VAL A 51 7.38 -3.34 -0.56
N HIS A 52 8.12 -2.82 0.40
CA HIS A 52 9.21 -1.86 0.23
C HIS A 52 10.55 -2.56 0.49
N VAL A 53 11.65 -1.99 0.02
CA VAL A 53 13.00 -2.42 0.38
C VAL A 53 13.77 -1.31 1.09
N ARG A 54 14.77 -1.71 1.87
CA ARG A 54 15.61 -0.82 2.67
C ARG A 54 17.07 -1.19 2.47
N HIS A 55 17.95 -0.20 2.64
CA HIS A 55 19.39 -0.43 2.63
C HIS A 55 19.76 -1.38 3.79
N PRO A 56 20.37 -2.55 3.53
CA PRO A 56 20.56 -3.60 4.53
C PRO A 56 21.32 -3.17 5.79
N GLU A 57 22.29 -2.26 5.65
CA GLU A 57 23.14 -1.82 6.76
C GLU A 57 22.54 -0.64 7.56
N THR A 58 21.78 0.23 6.90
CA THR A 58 21.34 1.51 7.51
C THR A 58 19.86 1.53 7.83
N GLY A 59 19.05 0.63 7.25
CA GLY A 59 17.60 0.63 7.40
C GLY A 59 16.87 1.75 6.64
N ILE A 60 17.61 2.64 5.97
CA ILE A 60 17.05 3.74 5.19
C ILE A 60 16.26 3.16 4.01
N ARG A 61 15.10 3.75 3.70
CA ARG A 61 14.29 3.39 2.53
C ARG A 61 15.14 3.36 1.25
N SER A 62 14.88 2.40 0.36
CA SER A 62 15.62 2.27 -0.91
C SER A 62 14.68 1.93 -2.06
N ARG A 63 15.02 2.42 -3.26
CA ARG A 63 14.41 2.00 -4.52
C ARG A 63 15.36 1.20 -5.42
N ASP A 64 16.38 0.59 -4.82
CA ASP A 64 17.34 -0.26 -5.53
C ASP A 64 16.66 -1.53 -6.06
N VAL A 65 16.69 -1.68 -7.39
CA VAL A 65 16.12 -2.83 -8.11
C VAL A 65 16.74 -4.16 -7.66
N ALA A 66 18.02 -4.18 -7.30
CA ALA A 66 18.68 -5.40 -6.84
C ALA A 66 18.08 -5.93 -5.54
N LEU A 67 17.72 -5.03 -4.62
CA LEU A 67 17.10 -5.40 -3.35
C LEU A 67 15.67 -5.91 -3.57
N TYR A 68 14.90 -5.29 -4.47
CA TYR A 68 13.58 -5.80 -4.86
C TYR A 68 13.68 -7.18 -5.50
N ARG A 69 14.64 -7.39 -6.42
CA ARG A 69 14.87 -8.67 -7.08
C ARG A 69 15.15 -9.77 -6.07
N GLU A 70 16.01 -9.50 -5.10
CA GLU A 70 16.36 -10.46 -4.05
C GLU A 70 15.13 -10.79 -3.18
N ALA A 71 14.44 -9.77 -2.65
CA ALA A 71 13.27 -9.98 -1.77
C ALA A 71 12.13 -10.70 -2.51
N ALA A 72 11.75 -10.24 -3.70
CA ALA A 72 10.69 -10.85 -4.50
C ALA A 72 11.07 -12.27 -4.96
N GLY A 73 12.36 -12.49 -5.29
CA GLY A 73 12.88 -13.81 -5.67
C GLY A 73 12.77 -14.81 -4.52
N LEU A 74 13.13 -14.40 -3.30
CA LEU A 74 13.02 -15.23 -2.09
C LEU A 74 11.56 -15.56 -1.76
N ILE A 75 10.65 -14.58 -1.85
CA ILE A 75 9.20 -14.79 -1.62
C ILE A 75 8.66 -15.80 -2.63
N ARG A 76 8.94 -15.60 -3.92
CA ARG A 76 8.47 -16.48 -5.01
C ARG A 76 9.07 -17.89 -4.95
N ALA A 77 10.26 -18.05 -4.40
CA ALA A 77 10.92 -19.35 -4.24
C ALA A 77 10.43 -20.13 -3.01
N SER A 78 9.62 -19.52 -2.14
CA SER A 78 9.09 -20.17 -0.95
C SER A 78 7.98 -21.18 -1.28
N ASP A 79 7.60 -21.99 -0.29
CA ASP A 79 6.48 -22.93 -0.36
C ASP A 79 5.12 -22.27 -0.09
N VAL A 80 5.08 -20.94 0.06
CA VAL A 80 3.88 -20.18 0.38
C VAL A 80 3.51 -19.29 -0.79
N ASP A 81 2.34 -19.53 -1.36
CA ASP A 81 1.79 -18.65 -2.37
C ASP A 81 1.21 -17.38 -1.72
N VAL A 82 1.43 -16.24 -2.39
CA VAL A 82 0.96 -14.93 -1.96
C VAL A 82 0.94 -13.97 -3.16
N VAL A 83 -0.05 -13.08 -3.20
CA VAL A 83 -0.08 -11.99 -4.19
C VAL A 83 0.98 -10.96 -3.82
N LEU A 84 1.86 -10.64 -4.76
CA LEU A 84 2.95 -9.69 -4.54
C LEU A 84 2.53 -8.30 -5.02
N ASN A 85 2.46 -7.35 -4.09
CA ASN A 85 2.29 -5.93 -4.34
C ASN A 85 3.62 -5.20 -4.07
N LEU A 86 4.20 -4.56 -5.10
CA LEU A 86 5.42 -3.77 -4.93
C LEU A 86 5.09 -2.27 -4.98
N THR A 87 5.63 -1.51 -4.05
CA THR A 87 5.48 -0.05 -4.11
C THR A 87 6.07 0.52 -5.40
N ALA A 88 5.41 1.50 -5.99
CA ALA A 88 5.99 2.42 -6.98
C ALA A 88 5.82 3.89 -6.55
N GLY A 89 5.57 4.12 -5.26
CA GLY A 89 5.42 5.45 -4.67
C GLY A 89 6.75 6.12 -4.30
N MET A 90 7.84 5.37 -4.11
CA MET A 90 9.16 5.94 -3.81
C MET A 90 9.68 6.81 -4.95
N GLY A 91 10.43 7.87 -4.64
CA GLY A 91 10.88 8.84 -5.64
C GLY A 91 9.90 10.01 -5.85
N GLY A 92 8.97 10.22 -4.92
CA GLY A 92 8.05 11.36 -4.88
C GLY A 92 8.29 12.35 -3.74
N ASP A 93 9.35 12.19 -2.96
CA ASP A 93 9.65 13.03 -1.79
C ASP A 93 10.32 14.34 -2.23
N LEU A 94 9.69 15.48 -1.95
CA LEU A 94 10.27 16.81 -2.15
C LEU A 94 10.39 17.53 -0.81
N VAL A 95 11.59 17.97 -0.46
CA VAL A 95 11.82 18.85 0.70
C VAL A 95 12.21 20.23 0.18
N VAL A 96 11.45 21.25 0.58
CA VAL A 96 11.64 22.64 0.14
C VAL A 96 12.22 23.50 1.26
N ASP A 97 13.08 24.45 0.90
CA ASP A 97 13.49 25.52 1.82
C ASP A 97 12.35 26.54 1.96
N ASP A 98 11.95 26.88 3.19
CA ASP A 98 10.85 27.83 3.43
C ASP A 98 11.16 29.26 2.95
N GLU A 99 12.43 29.64 2.92
CA GLU A 99 12.89 30.97 2.47
C GLU A 99 13.25 30.99 0.98
N ASP A 100 13.56 29.82 0.39
CA ASP A 100 13.86 29.66 -1.05
C ASP A 100 13.20 28.39 -1.63
N PRO A 101 11.86 28.38 -1.84
CA PRO A 101 11.09 27.17 -2.16
C PRO A 101 11.35 26.61 -3.56
N LEU A 102 12.15 27.30 -4.39
CA LEU A 102 12.58 26.80 -5.69
C LEU A 102 13.82 25.92 -5.60
N LYS A 103 14.46 25.85 -4.43
CA LYS A 103 15.67 25.08 -4.19
C LYS A 103 15.34 23.82 -3.38
N PRO A 104 15.41 22.62 -3.98
CA PRO A 104 15.32 21.37 -3.23
C PRO A 104 16.50 21.26 -2.25
N VAL A 105 16.22 20.70 -1.07
CA VAL A 105 17.23 20.51 -0.01
C VAL A 105 17.42 19.02 0.33
N ASP A 106 18.35 18.75 1.25
CA ASP A 106 18.65 17.41 1.75
C ASP A 106 17.36 16.69 2.21
N GLY A 107 17.23 15.43 1.84
CA GLY A 107 16.04 14.62 2.07
C GLY A 107 15.07 14.54 0.88
N THR A 108 15.29 15.34 -0.17
CA THR A 108 14.58 15.20 -1.45
C THR A 108 15.01 13.92 -2.20
N ASP A 109 14.04 13.07 -2.54
CA ASP A 109 14.16 11.99 -3.55
C ASP A 109 12.95 12.13 -4.48
N LEU A 110 13.08 13.04 -5.45
CA LEU A 110 12.06 13.32 -6.45
C LEU A 110 12.59 12.97 -7.84
N VAL A 111 12.01 11.95 -8.46
CA VAL A 111 12.33 11.50 -9.82
C VAL A 111 11.08 11.40 -10.68
N SER A 112 11.28 11.19 -11.98
CA SER A 112 10.19 10.96 -12.95
C SER A 112 9.41 9.69 -12.61
N GLN A 113 8.17 9.56 -13.10
CA GLN A 113 7.39 8.32 -12.89
C GLN A 113 8.11 7.11 -13.50
N HIS A 114 8.69 7.25 -14.69
CA HIS A 114 9.51 6.24 -15.33
C HIS A 114 10.62 5.71 -14.40
N ASP A 115 11.33 6.60 -13.71
CA ASP A 115 12.45 6.24 -12.84
C ASP A 115 12.03 5.66 -11.48
N ARG A 116 10.73 5.67 -11.16
CA ARG A 116 10.15 4.95 -10.01
C ARG A 116 9.87 3.49 -10.31
N MET A 117 9.72 3.12 -11.57
CA MET A 117 9.20 1.82 -12.00
C MET A 117 10.22 0.75 -12.44
N PRO A 118 11.56 0.95 -12.50
CA PRO A 118 12.47 -0.08 -13.03
C PRO A 118 12.31 -1.49 -12.41
N HIS A 119 12.06 -1.59 -11.10
CA HIS A 119 11.82 -2.88 -10.43
C HIS A 119 10.47 -3.49 -10.80
N VAL A 120 9.44 -2.69 -11.06
CA VAL A 120 8.16 -3.19 -11.58
C VAL A 120 8.34 -3.75 -12.98
N GLU A 121 9.05 -3.04 -13.85
CA GLU A 121 9.27 -3.50 -15.24
C GLU A 121 10.03 -4.82 -15.30
N GLU A 122 11.04 -4.95 -14.44
CA GLU A 122 11.87 -6.14 -14.36
C GLU A 122 11.12 -7.32 -13.72
N LEU A 123 10.42 -7.09 -12.61
CA LEU A 123 9.90 -8.17 -11.77
C LEU A 123 8.46 -8.54 -12.07
N ARG A 124 7.69 -7.67 -12.74
CA ARG A 124 6.27 -7.84 -13.07
C ARG A 124 5.47 -8.42 -11.90
N PRO A 125 5.31 -7.67 -10.80
CA PRO A 125 4.51 -8.11 -9.66
C PRO A 125 3.03 -8.23 -10.08
N ASP A 126 2.20 -8.82 -9.22
CA ASP A 126 0.77 -8.93 -9.53
C ASP A 126 0.10 -7.55 -9.44
N ILE A 127 0.51 -6.79 -8.43
CA ILE A 127 0.05 -5.45 -8.12
C ILE A 127 1.26 -4.54 -7.95
N ALA A 128 1.11 -3.26 -8.29
CA ALA A 128 2.04 -2.24 -7.84
C ALA A 128 1.29 -0.95 -7.48
N THR A 129 1.79 -0.21 -6.49
CA THR A 129 1.08 0.98 -5.99
C THR A 129 1.31 2.22 -6.84
N LEU A 130 0.28 3.06 -6.97
CA LEU A 130 0.33 4.36 -7.62
C LEU A 130 -0.28 5.44 -6.71
N ASP A 131 0.57 6.29 -6.13
CA ASP A 131 0.18 7.37 -5.23
C ASP A 131 -0.47 8.53 -5.99
N CYS A 132 -1.81 8.62 -5.95
CA CYS A 132 -2.66 9.35 -6.88
C CYS A 132 -2.73 10.88 -6.69
N GLY A 133 -1.67 11.50 -6.16
CA GLY A 133 -1.53 12.96 -6.23
C GLY A 133 -0.49 13.55 -5.29
N SER A 134 -0.28 14.86 -5.45
CA SER A 134 0.63 15.64 -4.61
C SER A 134 -0.08 16.25 -3.41
N TYR A 135 0.59 16.32 -2.26
CA TYR A 135 0.08 16.94 -1.02
C TYR A 135 1.20 17.15 0.02
N ASN A 136 0.90 17.87 1.11
CA ASN A 136 1.81 17.99 2.26
C ASN A 136 1.95 16.64 2.95
N PHE A 137 3.17 16.20 3.22
CA PHE A 137 3.41 14.84 3.71
C PHE A 137 4.19 14.85 5.02
N GLY A 138 3.45 14.76 6.14
CA GLY A 138 4.03 14.94 7.46
C GLY A 138 4.27 16.40 7.82
N ASP A 139 4.89 16.63 8.98
CA ASP A 139 5.18 17.97 9.48
C ASP A 139 6.47 18.54 8.86
N GLY A 140 6.53 19.87 8.76
CA GLY A 140 7.71 20.59 8.27
C GLY A 140 7.67 20.82 6.76
N GLN A 141 8.80 20.57 6.11
CA GLN A 141 9.11 21.00 4.74
C GLN A 141 8.82 19.95 3.65
N ALA A 142 8.23 18.82 4.03
CA ALA A 142 8.07 17.66 3.15
C ALA A 142 6.74 17.69 2.37
N LEU A 143 6.87 17.46 1.07
CA LEU A 143 5.78 17.29 0.12
C LEU A 143 5.92 15.92 -0.54
N TYR A 144 4.80 15.31 -0.85
CA TYR A 144 4.75 14.23 -1.82
C TYR A 144 4.33 14.79 -3.18
N VAL A 145 5.01 14.39 -4.24
CA VAL A 145 4.79 14.90 -5.60
C VAL A 145 4.48 13.76 -6.57
N SER A 146 3.25 13.75 -7.07
CA SER A 146 2.80 12.94 -8.20
C SER A 146 1.89 13.79 -9.08
N THR A 147 2.48 14.39 -10.13
CA THR A 147 1.70 15.23 -11.06
C THR A 147 0.71 14.38 -11.85
N THR A 148 -0.36 14.98 -12.35
CA THR A 148 -1.34 14.28 -13.19
C THR A 148 -0.73 13.70 -14.48
N ALA A 149 0.38 14.25 -14.96
CA ALA A 149 1.11 13.72 -16.11
C ALA A 149 1.89 12.44 -15.74
N MET A 150 2.62 12.48 -14.62
CA MET A 150 3.30 11.32 -14.05
C MET A 150 2.32 10.17 -13.80
N LEU A 151 1.15 10.47 -13.24
CA LEU A 151 0.14 9.45 -12.95
C LEU A 151 -0.43 8.78 -14.21
N ARG A 152 -0.70 9.56 -15.28
CA ARG A 152 -1.13 8.99 -16.56
C ARG A 152 -0.05 8.10 -17.17
N GLU A 153 1.21 8.53 -17.11
CA GLU A 153 2.34 7.75 -17.59
C GLU A 153 2.48 6.43 -16.82
N GLY A 154 2.39 6.47 -15.49
CA GLY A 154 2.47 5.30 -14.62
C GLY A 154 1.33 4.33 -14.85
N ALA A 155 0.08 4.83 -14.89
CA ALA A 155 -1.10 4.01 -15.15
C ALA A 155 -1.02 3.30 -16.51
N LYS A 156 -0.67 4.04 -17.57
CA LYS A 156 -0.44 3.47 -18.90
C LYS A 156 0.66 2.41 -18.89
N ARG A 157 1.76 2.68 -18.19
CA ARG A 157 2.89 1.74 -18.12
C ARG A 157 2.51 0.45 -17.39
N PHE A 158 1.74 0.53 -16.32
CA PHE A 158 1.21 -0.65 -15.64
C PHE A 158 0.33 -1.51 -16.55
N GLN A 159 -0.57 -0.90 -17.33
CA GLN A 159 -1.36 -1.63 -18.34
C GLN A 159 -0.47 -2.34 -19.38
N GLU A 160 0.53 -1.66 -19.93
CA GLU A 160 1.48 -2.25 -20.88
C GLU A 160 2.25 -3.45 -20.30
N LEU A 161 2.51 -3.42 -18.99
CA LEU A 161 3.22 -4.49 -18.29
C LEU A 161 2.32 -5.64 -17.83
N GLY A 162 1.00 -5.44 -17.85
CA GLY A 162 0.03 -6.38 -17.27
C GLY A 162 0.06 -6.42 -15.74
N VAL A 163 0.47 -5.34 -15.10
CA VAL A 163 0.51 -5.19 -13.63
C VAL A 163 -0.70 -4.38 -13.20
N LYS A 164 -1.47 -4.84 -12.20
CA LYS A 164 -2.63 -4.06 -11.74
C LYS A 164 -2.19 -2.90 -10.85
N PRO A 165 -2.53 -1.65 -11.16
CA PRO A 165 -2.26 -0.54 -10.25
C PRO A 165 -3.19 -0.61 -9.03
N GLU A 166 -2.64 -0.59 -7.83
CA GLU A 166 -3.37 -0.20 -6.62
C GLU A 166 -3.30 1.33 -6.49
N LEU A 167 -4.44 1.99 -6.70
CA LEU A 167 -4.56 3.44 -6.71
C LEU A 167 -4.63 3.96 -5.28
N GLU A 168 -3.50 4.43 -4.75
CA GLU A 168 -3.36 4.96 -3.40
C GLU A 168 -3.91 6.38 -3.33
N VAL A 169 -4.99 6.57 -2.57
CA VAL A 169 -5.77 7.80 -2.49
C VAL A 169 -5.70 8.33 -1.07
N PHE A 170 -5.00 9.44 -0.90
CA PHE A 170 -4.82 10.14 0.37
C PHE A 170 -5.82 11.26 0.58
N ASP A 171 -6.54 11.73 -0.46
CA ASP A 171 -7.62 12.73 -0.30
C ASP A 171 -8.64 12.67 -1.47
N THR A 172 -9.78 13.32 -1.31
CA THR A 172 -10.91 13.38 -2.25
C THR A 172 -10.55 13.91 -3.63
N GLY A 173 -9.63 14.88 -3.74
CA GLY A 173 -9.13 15.35 -5.05
C GLY A 173 -8.36 14.27 -5.81
N GLN A 174 -7.62 13.44 -5.09
CA GLN A 174 -6.89 12.31 -5.64
C GLN A 174 -7.85 11.19 -6.06
N LEU A 175 -8.91 10.95 -5.27
CA LEU A 175 -9.98 10.02 -5.64
C LEU A 175 -10.67 10.45 -6.94
N TRP A 176 -10.95 11.75 -7.08
CA TRP A 176 -11.53 12.27 -8.30
C TRP A 176 -10.59 12.03 -9.48
N PHE A 177 -9.29 12.29 -9.34
CA PHE A 177 -8.35 12.06 -10.42
C PHE A 177 -8.15 10.57 -10.74
N ALA A 178 -8.18 9.67 -9.75
CA ALA A 178 -8.18 8.23 -9.97
C ALA A 178 -9.38 7.77 -10.83
N LYS A 179 -10.55 8.39 -10.66
CA LYS A 179 -11.71 8.16 -11.54
C LYS A 179 -11.49 8.70 -12.95
N VAL A 180 -10.82 9.85 -13.09
CA VAL A 180 -10.44 10.38 -14.41
C VAL A 180 -9.50 9.41 -15.14
N LEU A 181 -8.51 8.81 -14.44
CA LEU A 181 -7.65 7.78 -15.05
C LEU A 181 -8.44 6.55 -15.52
N HIS A 182 -9.43 6.13 -14.73
CA HIS A 182 -10.35 5.04 -15.10
C HIS A 182 -11.21 5.40 -16.32
N ASP A 183 -11.84 6.59 -16.31
CA ASP A 183 -12.66 7.10 -17.42
C ASP A 183 -11.84 7.30 -18.72
N GLU A 184 -10.54 7.61 -18.60
CA GLU A 184 -9.59 7.69 -19.71
C GLU A 184 -9.17 6.31 -20.26
N GLY A 185 -9.62 5.22 -19.64
CA GLY A 185 -9.27 3.85 -20.01
C GLY A 185 -7.83 3.46 -19.65
N LEU A 186 -7.22 4.15 -18.69
CA LEU A 186 -5.86 3.88 -18.21
C LEU A 186 -5.80 2.91 -17.03
N VAL A 187 -6.96 2.47 -16.53
CA VAL A 187 -7.09 1.53 -15.41
C VAL A 187 -8.07 0.45 -15.82
N ASP A 188 -7.61 -0.80 -15.88
CA ASP A 188 -8.45 -1.93 -16.23
C ASP A 188 -9.36 -2.35 -15.06
N ASP A 189 -10.57 -2.81 -15.39
CA ASP A 189 -11.52 -3.31 -14.41
C ASP A 189 -11.12 -4.67 -13.81
N PRO A 190 -11.56 -4.96 -12.56
CA PRO A 190 -12.07 -3.98 -11.61
C PRO A 190 -10.93 -3.05 -11.17
N ALA A 191 -11.21 -1.75 -11.06
CA ALA A 191 -10.26 -0.81 -10.48
C ALA A 191 -9.94 -1.22 -9.02
N LEU A 192 -8.67 -1.13 -8.63
CA LEU A 192 -8.20 -1.42 -7.27
C LEU A 192 -7.80 -0.11 -6.59
N VAL A 193 -8.56 0.31 -5.57
CA VAL A 193 -8.36 1.59 -4.88
C VAL A 193 -8.02 1.40 -3.42
N GLN A 194 -6.99 2.06 -2.92
CA GLN A 194 -6.66 2.11 -1.51
C GLN A 194 -6.96 3.50 -0.94
N LEU A 195 -7.82 3.56 0.08
CA LEU A 195 -8.18 4.79 0.79
C LEU A 195 -7.30 4.92 2.03
N CYS A 196 -6.30 5.81 1.94
CA CYS A 196 -5.23 6.00 2.91
C CYS A 196 -5.65 7.02 3.98
N MET A 197 -6.12 6.57 5.13
CA MET A 197 -6.72 7.45 6.14
C MET A 197 -5.73 7.78 7.26
N GLY A 198 -5.74 9.02 7.74
CA GLY A 198 -4.94 9.46 8.88
C GLY A 198 -3.46 9.67 8.60
N VAL A 199 -3.04 9.62 7.33
CA VAL A 199 -1.75 10.16 6.90
C VAL A 199 -1.79 11.68 7.08
N PRO A 200 -0.82 12.30 7.78
CA PRO A 200 -0.88 13.73 8.09
C PRO A 200 -1.13 14.59 6.84
N TYR A 201 -2.11 15.49 6.95
CA TYR A 201 -2.56 16.42 5.92
C TYR A 201 -3.24 15.82 4.68
N GLY A 202 -3.46 14.50 4.66
CA GLY A 202 -4.48 13.86 3.83
C GLY A 202 -5.84 13.79 4.52
N ALA A 203 -6.69 12.89 4.04
CA ALA A 203 -7.98 12.55 4.63
C ALA A 203 -7.76 12.05 6.07
N PRO A 204 -8.43 12.66 7.07
CA PRO A 204 -8.29 12.22 8.45
C PRO A 204 -8.87 10.80 8.62
N ALA A 205 -8.43 10.07 9.65
CA ALA A 205 -9.06 8.83 10.08
C ALA A 205 -10.43 9.09 10.73
N ASP A 206 -11.36 9.60 9.92
CA ASP A 206 -12.75 9.91 10.27
C ASP A 206 -13.70 9.05 9.44
N VAL A 207 -14.69 8.46 10.11
CA VAL A 207 -15.62 7.50 9.50
C VAL A 207 -16.58 8.19 8.52
N GLY A 208 -16.95 9.45 8.79
CA GLY A 208 -17.79 10.25 7.90
C GLY A 208 -17.06 10.58 6.60
N VAL A 209 -15.77 10.92 6.69
CA VAL A 209 -14.91 11.14 5.51
C VAL A 209 -14.75 9.86 4.72
N LEU A 210 -14.43 8.73 5.37
CA LEU A 210 -14.33 7.43 4.70
C LEU A 210 -15.65 7.07 3.98
N GLN A 211 -16.79 7.24 4.65
CA GLN A 211 -18.10 6.96 4.06
C GLN A 211 -18.36 7.83 2.81
N ALA A 212 -17.98 9.11 2.85
CA ALA A 212 -18.11 10.01 1.70
C ALA A 212 -17.24 9.54 0.52
N MET A 213 -15.98 9.16 0.77
CA MET A 213 -15.08 8.63 -0.25
C MET A 213 -15.59 7.31 -0.84
N VAL A 214 -16.08 6.38 -0.02
CA VAL A 214 -16.65 5.10 -0.48
C VAL A 214 -17.88 5.33 -1.38
N ASN A 215 -18.69 6.35 -1.10
CA ASN A 215 -19.85 6.70 -1.93
C ASN A 215 -19.46 7.28 -3.30
N LEU A 216 -18.21 7.72 -3.48
CA LEU A 216 -17.70 8.28 -4.73
C LEU A 216 -17.02 7.23 -5.63
N LEU A 217 -16.71 6.05 -5.11
CA LEU A 217 -16.05 4.96 -5.85
C LEU A 217 -16.94 4.42 -7.00
N PRO A 218 -16.36 4.04 -8.16
CA PRO A 218 -17.05 3.27 -9.19
C PRO A 218 -17.66 1.98 -8.63
N ALA A 219 -18.87 1.61 -9.05
CA ALA A 219 -19.67 0.58 -8.39
C ALA A 219 -19.00 -0.80 -8.27
N ASP A 220 -18.18 -1.14 -9.25
CA ASP A 220 -17.43 -2.40 -9.41
C ASP A 220 -15.99 -2.34 -8.91
N ALA A 221 -15.50 -1.15 -8.55
CA ALA A 221 -14.17 -1.00 -7.97
C ALA A 221 -14.03 -1.81 -6.68
N GLN A 222 -12.92 -2.54 -6.57
CA GLN A 222 -12.46 -3.13 -5.32
C GLN A 222 -11.74 -2.05 -4.52
N PHE A 223 -11.98 -2.00 -3.21
CA PHE A 223 -11.28 -1.03 -2.38
C PHE A 223 -10.81 -1.61 -1.06
N THR A 224 -9.68 -1.08 -0.59
CA THR A 224 -9.14 -1.28 0.75
C THR A 224 -9.12 0.08 1.44
N SER A 225 -9.38 0.13 2.74
CA SER A 225 -9.07 1.33 3.55
C SER A 225 -8.24 0.93 4.75
N PHE A 226 -7.22 1.73 5.06
CA PHE A 226 -6.40 1.57 6.26
C PHE A 226 -6.26 2.89 7.01
N ALA A 227 -5.85 2.79 8.28
CA ALA A 227 -5.45 3.94 9.08
C ALA A 227 -4.16 3.64 9.86
N LEU A 228 -3.43 4.71 10.20
CA LEU A 228 -2.12 4.60 10.84
C LEU A 228 -2.20 4.33 12.36
N GLY A 229 -1.14 3.71 12.87
CA GLY A 229 -0.84 3.57 14.28
C GLY A 229 -1.95 2.87 15.07
N ARG A 230 -2.43 3.52 16.13
CA ARG A 230 -3.44 2.97 17.04
C ARG A 230 -4.78 2.69 16.36
N ASP A 231 -5.04 3.35 15.23
CA ASP A 231 -6.32 3.25 14.53
C ASP A 231 -6.33 2.06 13.55
N GLN A 232 -5.19 1.45 13.21
CA GLN A 232 -5.07 0.34 12.25
C GLN A 232 -6.05 -0.81 12.52
N LEU A 233 -5.99 -1.42 13.71
CA LEU A 233 -6.83 -2.61 14.02
C LEU A 233 -8.33 -2.26 14.07
N PRO A 234 -8.77 -1.17 14.72
CA PRO A 234 -10.16 -0.71 14.58
C PRO A 234 -10.57 -0.45 13.11
N TRP A 235 -9.66 0.06 12.28
CA TRP A 235 -9.96 0.40 10.88
C TRP A 235 -10.23 -0.81 9.99
N VAL A 236 -9.65 -1.97 10.32
CA VAL A 236 -10.00 -3.25 9.67
C VAL A 236 -11.52 -3.45 9.67
N ALA A 237 -12.16 -3.28 10.84
CA ALA A 237 -13.61 -3.41 10.95
C ALA A 237 -14.35 -2.34 10.12
N GLN A 238 -13.88 -1.09 10.15
CA GLN A 238 -14.52 0.01 9.43
C GLN A 238 -14.50 -0.19 7.91
N SER A 239 -13.36 -0.60 7.36
CA SER A 239 -13.24 -0.89 5.93
C SER A 239 -14.18 -2.02 5.50
N VAL A 240 -14.17 -3.13 6.25
CA VAL A 240 -14.99 -4.31 5.95
C VAL A 240 -16.49 -4.01 6.03
N LEU A 241 -16.93 -3.27 7.07
CA LEU A 241 -18.33 -2.86 7.25
C LEU A 241 -18.85 -2.00 6.09
N LEU A 242 -17.98 -1.24 5.44
CA LEU A 242 -18.31 -0.41 4.27
C LEU A 242 -18.15 -1.16 2.93
N GLY A 243 -17.86 -2.46 2.96
CA GLY A 243 -17.74 -3.30 1.77
C GLY A 243 -16.34 -3.42 1.20
N GLY A 244 -15.31 -2.98 1.94
CA GLY A 244 -13.92 -3.03 1.51
C GLY A 244 -13.16 -4.27 1.95
N HIS A 245 -11.86 -4.25 1.65
CA HIS A 245 -10.84 -5.18 2.13
C HIS A 245 -10.04 -4.57 3.28
N ALA A 246 -9.06 -5.29 3.82
CA ALA A 246 -8.28 -4.83 4.96
C ALA A 246 -6.78 -4.75 4.64
N ARG A 247 -6.10 -3.75 5.21
CA ARG A 247 -4.65 -3.64 5.23
C ARG A 247 -4.17 -3.46 6.67
N VAL A 248 -3.14 -4.21 7.03
CA VAL A 248 -2.43 -4.12 8.30
C VAL A 248 -0.93 -4.31 8.07
N GLY A 249 -0.12 -4.01 9.07
CA GLY A 249 1.30 -4.31 9.06
C GLY A 249 2.17 -3.24 9.73
N LEU A 250 3.46 -3.53 9.83
CA LEU A 250 4.44 -2.68 10.53
C LEU A 250 4.79 -1.41 9.76
N GLU A 251 4.48 -1.36 8.46
CA GLU A 251 4.49 -0.12 7.69
C GLU A 251 3.57 0.93 8.30
N ASP A 252 2.37 0.51 8.72
CA ASP A 252 1.34 1.44 9.19
C ASP A 252 1.27 1.53 10.72
N ASN A 253 1.69 0.50 11.46
CA ASN A 253 1.60 0.44 12.93
C ASN A 253 2.63 -0.52 13.56
N LEU A 254 3.39 -0.04 14.55
CA LEU A 254 4.41 -0.83 15.26
C LEU A 254 3.90 -1.61 16.48
N TYR A 255 2.62 -1.50 16.85
CA TYR A 255 2.12 -1.93 18.15
C TYR A 255 0.93 -2.89 18.06
N LEU A 256 0.98 -4.00 18.80
CA LEU A 256 -0.13 -4.95 18.93
C LEU A 256 -1.18 -4.45 19.94
N SER A 257 -0.69 -3.77 20.97
CA SER A 257 -1.46 -3.10 22.02
C SER A 257 -0.58 -2.01 22.65
N ARG A 258 -1.13 -1.23 23.59
CA ARG A 258 -0.38 -0.14 24.24
C ARG A 258 0.91 -0.68 24.86
N GLY A 259 2.05 -0.25 24.31
CA GLY A 259 3.38 -0.59 24.80
C GLY A 259 3.93 -1.95 24.33
N VAL A 260 3.15 -2.76 23.60
CA VAL A 260 3.57 -4.06 23.09
C VAL A 260 3.84 -3.96 21.61
N LYS A 261 5.09 -4.20 21.18
CA LYS A 261 5.48 -4.21 19.77
C LYS A 261 4.86 -5.42 19.06
N ALA A 262 4.47 -5.24 17.80
CA ALA A 262 3.91 -6.30 16.98
C ALA A 262 4.97 -6.89 16.02
N THR A 263 4.67 -8.08 15.50
CA THR A 263 5.16 -8.57 14.21
C THR A 263 4.06 -8.43 13.15
N ASN A 264 4.40 -8.49 11.85
CA ASN A 264 3.38 -8.47 10.80
C ASN A 264 2.40 -9.65 10.92
N ALA A 265 2.89 -10.87 11.18
CA ALA A 265 2.05 -12.04 11.42
C ALA A 265 1.03 -11.82 12.54
N GLN A 266 1.42 -11.22 13.67
CA GLN A 266 0.49 -10.92 14.77
C GLN A 266 -0.59 -9.91 14.37
N LEU A 267 -0.25 -8.90 13.56
CA LEU A 267 -1.24 -7.93 13.08
C LEU A 267 -2.22 -8.59 12.10
N VAL A 268 -1.74 -9.49 11.24
CA VAL A 268 -2.58 -10.29 10.34
C VAL A 268 -3.51 -11.21 11.14
N GLU A 269 -3.01 -11.97 12.13
CA GLU A 269 -3.85 -12.82 12.99
C GLU A 269 -4.98 -12.04 13.68
N ARG A 270 -4.67 -10.81 14.14
CA ARG A 270 -5.67 -9.92 14.73
C ARG A 270 -6.69 -9.43 13.70
N ALA A 271 -6.25 -9.11 12.48
CA ALA A 271 -7.15 -8.72 11.39
C ALA A 271 -8.08 -9.88 11.00
N VAL A 272 -7.55 -11.10 10.86
CA VAL A 272 -8.32 -12.34 10.62
C VAL A 272 -9.40 -12.51 11.69
N THR A 273 -9.01 -12.43 12.97
CA THR A 273 -9.95 -12.54 14.10
C THR A 273 -11.08 -11.51 14.00
N ILE A 274 -10.77 -10.26 13.65
CA ILE A 274 -11.76 -9.19 13.49
C ILE A 274 -12.72 -9.51 12.34
N VAL A 275 -12.19 -9.88 11.18
CA VAL A 275 -12.97 -10.22 9.97
C VAL A 275 -13.94 -11.37 10.27
N GLU A 276 -13.45 -12.46 10.86
CA GLU A 276 -14.26 -13.63 11.20
C GLU A 276 -15.31 -13.32 12.28
N SER A 277 -14.96 -12.47 13.25
CA SER A 277 -15.90 -12.02 14.29
C SER A 277 -17.04 -11.16 13.75
N LEU A 278 -16.85 -10.50 12.59
CA LEU A 278 -17.91 -9.79 11.86
C LEU A 278 -18.78 -10.73 11.01
N GLY A 279 -18.44 -12.02 10.94
CA GLY A 279 -19.12 -13.03 10.14
C GLY A 279 -18.76 -12.97 8.64
N ALA A 280 -17.54 -12.56 8.32
CA ALA A 280 -16.95 -12.66 7.00
C ALA A 280 -15.81 -13.70 6.99
N GLU A 281 -15.39 -14.13 5.80
CA GLU A 281 -14.27 -15.07 5.62
C GLU A 281 -13.07 -14.33 5.05
N VAL A 282 -11.86 -14.75 5.41
CA VAL A 282 -10.61 -14.24 4.84
C VAL A 282 -10.32 -14.95 3.53
N ALA A 283 -10.02 -14.18 2.48
CA ALA A 283 -9.72 -14.70 1.16
C ALA A 283 -8.33 -15.37 1.12
N THR A 284 -8.20 -16.46 0.36
CA THR A 284 -6.88 -17.00 -0.01
C THR A 284 -6.20 -16.14 -1.08
N PRO A 285 -4.90 -16.31 -1.35
CA PRO A 285 -4.23 -15.66 -2.49
C PRO A 285 -4.94 -15.89 -3.84
N ASP A 286 -5.38 -17.12 -4.14
CA ASP A 286 -6.13 -17.41 -5.37
C ASP A 286 -7.46 -16.68 -5.44
N GLN A 287 -8.21 -16.64 -4.33
CA GLN A 287 -9.44 -15.86 -4.26
C GLN A 287 -9.17 -14.36 -4.41
N ALA A 288 -8.06 -13.85 -3.87
CA ALA A 288 -7.66 -12.46 -4.08
C ALA A 288 -7.38 -12.18 -5.56
N ARG A 289 -6.72 -13.09 -6.28
CA ARG A 289 -6.52 -12.97 -7.73
C ARG A 289 -7.84 -12.92 -8.50
N GLU A 290 -8.80 -13.78 -8.16
CA GLU A 290 -10.14 -13.76 -8.76
C GLU A 290 -10.87 -12.43 -8.47
N ILE A 291 -10.90 -12.00 -7.20
CA ILE A 291 -11.59 -10.78 -6.75
C ILE A 291 -11.00 -9.53 -7.43
N PHE A 292 -9.67 -9.47 -7.54
CA PHE A 292 -8.97 -8.32 -8.12
C PHE A 292 -8.78 -8.40 -9.64
N GLY A 293 -9.23 -9.48 -10.29
CA GLY A 293 -9.05 -9.68 -11.73
C GLY A 293 -7.58 -9.78 -12.14
N LEU A 294 -6.75 -10.45 -11.33
CA LEU A 294 -5.34 -10.68 -11.61
C LEU A 294 -5.18 -11.92 -12.50
N GLY A 295 -4.19 -11.90 -13.39
CA GLY A 295 -3.85 -13.06 -14.22
C GLY A 295 -3.40 -14.26 -13.37
N ALA A 296 -3.65 -15.48 -13.86
CA ALA A 296 -3.07 -16.69 -13.28
C ALA A 296 -1.55 -16.68 -13.46
N ARG A 297 -0.80 -17.08 -12.43
CA ARG A 297 0.66 -17.30 -12.49
C ARG A 297 0.99 -18.72 -12.90
#